data_AF-A0A7V3YFC6-F1
#
_entry.id   AF-A0A7V3YFC6-F1
#
_cell.length_a   1.000
_cell.length_b   1.000
_cell.length_c   1.000
_cell.angle_alpha   90.00
_cell.angle_beta   90.00
_cell.angle_gamma   90.00
#
_symmetry.space_group_name_H-M   'P 1'
#
loop_
_entity.id
_entity.type
_entity.pdbx_description
1 polymer ?
#
loop_
_entity_poly.entity_id
_entity_poly.type
_entity_poly.pdbx_seq_one_letter_code
_entity_poly.pdbx_strand_id
1 'polypeptide(L)'
;MGRKALPFAVLAVLSLVLLAGCLRGGGRGNLTGEVWDAQGPVSGVLVEGGGKSVLTGSDGRFLLEDLPAGRQYVFFSHASYTGAVVAADVADGETKSINPEGRVVLAERNEDNLKEYLLTLYELGFYERVVRGSEDFLLSYPQSPLAPSILFLQGASFFYLGEYRKAVTVLGAMVAGAPQDPFADDAQYLLARCYSEGLRDFSQAVGEYRKLVERYPESEFVGQALYEMGDCYYILGAFRDALASYEEAMAFGGEVARKALYSSAHCLYRMEFYNRAAARFLEYVAQYPATDLSDDAQYFAGASLYKASRFAEALQAFEDCVRLYPEGKWYNGILIAPAALFHKGLCLEKLGRYLEAYNTYLDIIRRYPGAKWADGSSLIQNVQFRIDWLRKYVL
;
A
#
# COMPACT_ATOMS: atom_id res chain seq x y z
N MET A 1 -10.95 10.97 -25.88
CA MET A 1 -9.51 10.65 -25.78
C MET A 1 -9.33 9.92 -24.47
N GLY A 2 -8.99 8.63 -24.53
CA GLY A 2 -9.01 7.74 -23.37
C GLY A 2 -8.00 8.17 -22.30
N ARG A 3 -8.45 8.20 -21.04
CA ARG A 3 -7.58 8.31 -19.86
C ARG A 3 -6.52 7.20 -19.98
N LYS A 4 -5.26 7.57 -20.18
CA LYS A 4 -4.17 6.68 -19.77
C LYS A 4 -4.20 6.74 -18.25
N ALA A 5 -4.64 5.64 -17.63
CA ALA A 5 -4.54 5.46 -16.19
C ALA A 5 -3.14 5.88 -15.74
N LEU A 6 -3.02 6.77 -14.76
CA LEU A 6 -1.76 6.89 -14.02
C LEU A 6 -1.65 5.58 -13.24
N PRO A 7 -0.73 4.68 -13.60
CA PRO A 7 -0.61 3.45 -12.86
C PRO A 7 -0.11 3.82 -11.46
N PHE A 8 -0.92 3.57 -10.43
CA PHE A 8 -0.53 3.54 -9.02
C PHE A 8 0.59 2.49 -8.72
N ALA A 9 1.30 2.01 -9.74
CA ALA A 9 2.42 1.09 -9.67
C ALA A 9 3.73 1.75 -9.20
N VAL A 10 3.67 2.82 -8.40
CA VAL A 10 4.87 3.47 -7.86
C VAL A 10 5.51 2.65 -6.72
N LEU A 11 4.85 1.61 -6.21
CA LEU A 11 5.43 0.71 -5.20
C LEU A 11 6.65 -0.10 -5.69
N ALA A 12 6.84 -0.25 -7.01
CA ALA A 12 8.01 -0.96 -7.55
C ALA A 12 9.24 -0.06 -7.74
N VAL A 13 9.09 1.26 -7.82
CA VAL A 13 10.22 2.17 -8.11
C VAL A 13 10.97 2.54 -6.83
N LEU A 14 10.25 2.77 -5.72
CA LEU A 14 10.87 3.08 -4.42
C LEU A 14 11.74 1.94 -3.89
N SER A 15 11.36 0.69 -4.17
CA SER A 15 12.17 -0.48 -3.80
C SER A 15 13.40 -0.64 -4.71
N LEU A 16 13.31 -0.33 -6.01
CA LEU A 16 14.47 -0.39 -6.91
C LEU A 16 15.49 0.73 -6.68
N VAL A 17 15.08 1.94 -6.26
CA VAL A 17 16.01 3.04 -5.95
C VAL A 17 16.78 2.78 -4.64
N LEU A 18 16.15 2.13 -3.66
CA LEU A 18 16.80 1.79 -2.38
C LEU A 18 17.56 0.45 -2.41
N LEU A 19 17.16 -0.53 -3.22
CA LEU A 19 17.83 -1.85 -3.31
C LEU A 19 18.92 -1.95 -4.39
N ALA A 20 18.95 -1.05 -5.38
CA ALA A 20 20.06 -1.02 -6.34
C ALA A 20 21.35 -0.40 -5.78
N GLY A 21 21.29 0.23 -4.59
CA GLY A 21 22.43 0.92 -3.96
C GLY A 21 23.34 0.05 -3.10
N CYS A 22 22.95 -1.20 -2.80
CA CYS A 22 23.72 -2.07 -1.91
C CYS A 22 23.93 -3.43 -2.58
N LEU A 23 25.07 -3.55 -3.30
CA LEU A 23 25.80 -4.77 -3.70
C LEU A 23 26.13 -4.80 -5.20
N ARG A 24 27.04 -3.91 -5.64
CA ARG A 24 28.08 -4.15 -6.65
C ARG A 24 29.04 -2.94 -6.68
N GLY A 25 30.32 -3.20 -6.92
CA GLY A 25 31.43 -2.25 -6.69
C GLY A 25 31.19 -0.85 -7.24
N GLY A 26 31.50 0.16 -6.42
CA GLY A 26 31.27 1.58 -6.68
C GLY A 26 32.22 2.16 -7.72
N GLY A 27 31.98 1.80 -8.99
CA GLY A 27 32.60 2.48 -10.12
C GLY A 27 32.10 3.92 -10.25
N ARG A 28 32.93 4.79 -10.83
CA ARG A 28 32.59 6.19 -11.10
C ARG A 28 32.93 6.55 -12.53
N GLY A 29 32.07 7.34 -13.16
CA GLY A 29 32.24 7.77 -14.55
C GLY A 29 31.68 9.16 -14.77
N ASN A 30 31.69 9.61 -16.02
CA ASN A 30 31.28 10.97 -16.39
C ASN A 30 30.15 10.94 -17.41
N LEU A 31 29.32 12.00 -17.42
CA LEU A 31 28.36 12.26 -18.48
C LEU A 31 28.65 13.60 -19.15
N THR A 32 28.59 13.63 -20.47
CA THR A 32 28.79 14.84 -21.28
C THR A 32 27.65 15.01 -22.27
N GLY A 33 27.40 16.24 -22.68
CA GLY A 33 26.45 16.53 -23.76
C GLY A 33 26.35 18.02 -24.04
N GLU A 34 25.40 18.35 -24.90
CA GLU A 34 25.07 19.73 -25.26
C GLU A 34 23.61 20.02 -24.93
N VAL A 35 23.31 21.24 -24.48
CA VAL A 35 21.94 21.71 -24.27
C VAL A 35 21.59 22.74 -25.33
N TRP A 36 20.45 22.55 -25.98
CA TRP A 36 19.99 23.33 -27.12
C TRP A 36 18.55 23.81 -26.92
N ASP A 37 18.17 24.85 -27.65
CA ASP A 37 16.78 25.21 -27.93
C ASP A 37 16.55 25.18 -29.45
N ALA A 38 15.47 25.81 -29.93
CA ALA A 38 15.17 25.89 -31.35
C ALA A 38 16.14 26.79 -32.14
N GLN A 39 16.86 27.68 -31.46
CA GLN A 39 17.73 28.71 -32.05
C GLN A 39 19.22 28.32 -31.97
N GLY A 40 19.62 27.47 -31.02
CA GLY A 40 20.99 27.00 -30.92
C GLY A 40 21.38 26.51 -29.52
N PRO A 41 22.68 26.49 -29.20
CA PRO A 41 23.16 26.08 -27.88
C PRO A 41 22.75 27.07 -26.79
N VAL A 42 22.38 26.54 -25.62
CA VAL A 42 21.91 27.33 -24.47
C VAL A 42 22.99 27.36 -23.39
N SER A 43 23.47 28.56 -23.08
CA SER A 43 24.46 28.81 -22.02
C SER A 43 23.81 28.95 -20.65
N GLY A 44 24.53 28.58 -19.58
CA GLY A 44 24.09 28.81 -18.21
C GLY A 44 22.97 27.88 -17.73
N VAL A 45 22.68 26.79 -18.44
CA VAL A 45 21.74 25.76 -17.99
C VAL A 45 22.38 25.00 -16.84
N LEU A 46 21.69 24.93 -15.71
CA LEU A 46 22.10 24.11 -14.57
C LEU A 46 21.77 22.65 -14.87
N VAL A 47 22.81 21.83 -14.93
CA VAL A 47 22.75 20.39 -15.14
C VAL A 47 23.09 19.69 -13.83
N GLU A 48 22.22 18.84 -13.31
CA GLU A 48 22.37 18.17 -12.01
C GLU A 48 22.13 16.67 -12.12
N GLY A 49 22.97 15.84 -11.52
CA GLY A 49 22.78 14.38 -11.51
C GLY A 49 23.81 13.69 -10.61
N GLY A 50 23.46 12.56 -9.99
CA GLY A 50 24.38 11.76 -9.16
C GLY A 50 25.05 12.55 -8.01
N GLY A 51 24.42 13.60 -7.50
CA GLY A 51 24.96 14.49 -6.45
C GLY A 51 25.95 15.55 -6.95
N LYS A 52 26.09 15.72 -8.27
CA LYS A 52 26.95 16.71 -8.91
C LYS A 52 26.12 17.72 -9.67
N SER A 53 26.69 18.89 -9.91
CA SER A 53 26.08 19.92 -10.75
C SER A 53 27.12 20.73 -11.51
N VAL A 54 26.73 21.23 -12.68
CA VAL A 54 27.55 22.07 -13.55
C VAL A 54 26.65 23.02 -14.35
N LEU A 55 27.20 24.14 -14.83
CA LEU A 55 26.52 25.03 -15.77
C LEU A 55 27.03 24.78 -17.19
N THR A 56 26.15 24.86 -18.19
CA THR A 56 26.58 24.81 -19.59
C THR A 56 27.41 26.04 -19.97
N GLY A 57 28.45 25.81 -20.80
CA GLY A 57 29.25 26.87 -21.40
C GLY A 57 28.51 27.65 -22.48
N SER A 58 29.17 28.64 -23.09
CA SER A 58 28.61 29.46 -24.18
C SER A 58 28.27 28.66 -25.44
N ASP A 59 28.88 27.48 -25.61
CA ASP A 59 28.63 26.51 -26.67
C ASP A 59 27.58 25.45 -26.27
N GLY A 60 26.93 25.62 -25.11
CA GLY A 60 25.89 24.72 -24.60
C GLY A 60 26.42 23.43 -24.00
N ARG A 61 27.74 23.23 -23.95
CA ARG A 61 28.36 21.98 -23.47
C ARG A 61 28.40 21.89 -21.96
N PHE A 62 28.25 20.67 -21.44
CA PHE A 62 28.48 20.34 -20.05
C PHE A 62 29.25 19.03 -19.90
N LEU A 63 29.94 18.89 -18.76
CA LEU A 63 30.56 17.65 -18.30
C LEU A 63 30.23 17.48 -16.81
N LEU A 64 29.44 16.44 -16.49
CA LEU A 64 29.23 15.97 -15.13
C LEU A 64 30.26 14.89 -14.82
N GLU A 65 31.21 15.23 -13.96
CA GLU A 65 32.29 14.33 -13.57
C GLU A 65 31.98 13.55 -12.30
N ASP A 66 32.62 12.39 -12.16
CA ASP A 66 32.67 11.66 -10.89
C ASP A 66 31.26 11.27 -10.41
N LEU A 67 30.43 10.73 -11.30
CA LEU A 67 29.09 10.22 -11.02
C LEU A 67 29.14 8.74 -10.62
N PRO A 68 28.26 8.27 -9.71
CA PRO A 68 28.12 6.84 -9.43
C PRO A 68 27.73 6.06 -10.69
N ALA A 69 28.41 4.95 -10.95
CA ALA A 69 28.07 4.05 -12.05
C ALA A 69 26.65 3.48 -11.91
N GLY A 70 26.03 3.16 -13.04
CA GLY A 70 24.64 2.74 -13.14
C GLY A 70 23.73 3.84 -13.68
N ARG A 71 22.42 3.60 -13.60
CA ARG A 71 21.42 4.50 -14.16
C ARG A 71 21.27 5.74 -13.28
N GLN A 72 21.54 6.90 -13.87
CA GLN A 72 21.40 8.21 -13.25
C GLN A 72 20.27 9.00 -13.92
N TYR A 73 19.60 9.85 -13.15
CA TYR A 73 18.68 10.85 -13.67
C TYR A 73 19.36 12.21 -13.63
N VAL A 74 19.43 12.87 -14.78
CA VAL A 74 20.08 14.15 -14.97
C VAL A 74 19.02 15.20 -15.25
N PHE A 75 18.99 16.26 -14.46
CA PHE A 75 18.04 17.34 -14.52
C PHE A 75 18.67 18.57 -15.16
N PHE A 76 17.88 19.25 -15.98
CA PHE A 76 18.27 20.47 -16.67
C PHE A 76 17.31 21.57 -16.24
N SER A 77 17.84 22.69 -15.75
CA SER A 77 17.02 23.82 -15.30
C SER A 77 17.63 25.15 -15.74
N HIS A 78 16.76 26.06 -16.18
CA HIS A 78 17.13 27.39 -16.62
C HIS A 78 15.90 28.31 -16.51
N ALA A 79 16.08 29.57 -16.11
CA ALA A 79 14.96 30.48 -15.82
C ALA A 79 14.02 30.70 -17.02
N SER A 80 14.56 30.72 -18.24
CA SER A 80 13.80 30.97 -19.48
C SER A 80 13.14 29.73 -20.10
N TYR A 81 13.41 28.53 -19.60
CA TYR A 81 12.93 27.28 -20.23
C TYR A 81 12.18 26.40 -19.25
N THR A 82 11.40 25.47 -19.80
CA THR A 82 10.88 24.35 -19.03
C THR A 82 12.04 23.41 -18.70
N GLY A 83 12.07 22.91 -17.46
CA GLY A 83 13.08 21.93 -17.07
C GLY A 83 12.99 20.64 -17.89
N ALA A 84 14.07 19.87 -17.91
CA ALA A 84 14.09 18.54 -18.51
C ALA A 84 14.72 17.52 -17.55
N VAL A 85 14.41 16.24 -17.75
CA VAL A 85 15.04 15.13 -17.05
C VAL A 85 15.38 14.03 -18.05
N VAL A 86 16.62 13.53 -18.00
CA VAL A 86 17.11 12.46 -18.86
C VAL A 86 17.68 11.35 -18.00
N ALA A 87 17.24 10.11 -18.25
CA ALA A 87 17.85 8.94 -17.64
C ALA A 87 19.04 8.48 -18.50
N ALA A 88 20.23 8.38 -17.90
CA ALA A 88 21.47 8.03 -18.59
C ALA A 88 22.26 6.98 -17.80
N ASP A 89 22.89 6.04 -18.49
CA ASP A 89 23.72 5.01 -17.86
C ASP A 89 25.17 5.48 -17.76
N VAL A 90 25.68 5.57 -16.53
CA VAL A 90 27.09 5.88 -16.24
C VAL A 90 27.89 4.57 -16.18
N ALA A 91 28.99 4.50 -16.93
CA ALA A 91 29.92 3.38 -16.88
C ALA A 91 31.20 3.75 -16.12
N ASP A 92 31.76 2.77 -15.41
CA ASP A 92 32.96 2.94 -14.60
C ASP A 92 34.18 3.31 -15.45
N GLY A 93 34.88 4.38 -15.08
CA GLY A 93 36.07 4.88 -15.77
C GLY A 93 35.83 5.49 -17.14
N GLU A 94 34.57 5.59 -17.59
CA GLU A 94 34.22 6.09 -18.92
C GLU A 94 33.56 7.48 -18.86
N THR A 95 33.71 8.25 -19.94
CA THR A 95 32.87 9.43 -20.21
C THR A 95 31.84 9.06 -21.27
N LYS A 96 30.57 9.09 -20.90
CA LYS A 96 29.46 8.75 -21.80
C LYS A 96 28.66 9.98 -22.22
N SER A 97 28.06 9.88 -23.40
CA SER A 97 27.08 10.85 -23.87
C SER A 97 25.79 10.76 -23.05
N ILE A 98 25.14 11.90 -22.79
CA ILE A 98 23.89 11.98 -22.01
C ILE A 98 22.75 11.15 -22.61
N ASN A 99 22.71 11.04 -23.93
CA ASN A 99 21.81 10.22 -24.73
C ASN A 99 22.49 9.89 -26.07
N PRO A 100 21.91 9.02 -26.93
CA PRO A 100 22.51 8.66 -28.22
C PRO A 100 22.82 9.86 -29.12
N GLU A 101 22.02 10.92 -29.05
CA GLU A 101 22.19 12.15 -29.82
C GLU A 101 23.23 13.12 -29.23
N GLY A 102 23.63 12.91 -27.97
CA GLY A 102 24.47 13.81 -27.19
C GLY A 102 23.88 15.19 -26.94
N ARG A 103 22.56 15.34 -27.12
CA ARG A 103 21.87 16.63 -27.10
C ARG A 103 20.58 16.56 -26.31
N VAL A 104 20.38 17.52 -25.43
CA VAL A 104 19.11 17.76 -24.75
C VAL A 104 18.51 19.05 -25.27
N VAL A 105 17.29 19.00 -25.78
CA VAL A 105 16.58 20.17 -26.30
C VAL A 105 15.59 20.65 -25.25
N LEU A 106 15.75 21.88 -24.76
CA LEU A 106 14.83 22.48 -23.81
C LEU A 106 13.64 23.10 -24.53
N ALA A 107 12.47 22.88 -23.96
CA ALA A 107 11.23 23.49 -24.44
C ALA A 107 11.08 24.90 -23.85
N GLU A 108 10.42 25.79 -24.60
CA GLU A 108 10.05 27.11 -24.10
C GLU A 108 9.25 27.01 -22.80
N ARG A 109 9.42 28.00 -21.92
CA ARG A 109 8.69 28.06 -20.66
C ARG A 109 7.25 28.53 -20.90
N ASN A 110 6.29 27.65 -20.68
CA ASN A 110 4.86 27.96 -20.66
C ASN A 110 4.11 27.01 -19.72
N GLU A 111 2.84 27.30 -19.46
CA GLU A 111 2.03 26.56 -18.49
C GLU A 111 1.89 25.07 -18.83
N ASP A 112 1.64 24.73 -20.09
CA ASP A 112 1.46 23.34 -20.53
C ASP A 112 2.76 22.54 -20.39
N ASN A 113 3.88 23.07 -20.87
CA ASN A 113 5.18 22.42 -20.76
C ASN A 113 5.60 22.22 -19.30
N LEU A 114 5.33 23.20 -18.43
CA LEU A 114 5.62 23.08 -17.00
C LEU A 114 4.77 22.00 -16.33
N LYS A 115 3.47 21.93 -16.66
CA LYS A 115 2.60 20.86 -16.16
C LYS A 115 3.12 19.48 -16.57
N GLU A 116 3.47 19.30 -17.84
CA GLU A 116 3.99 18.02 -18.34
C GLU A 116 5.33 17.65 -17.69
N TYR A 117 6.21 18.63 -17.46
CA TYR A 117 7.45 18.41 -16.73
C TYR A 117 7.21 17.98 -15.28
N LEU A 118 6.28 18.65 -14.57
CA LEU A 118 5.94 18.28 -13.20
C LEU A 118 5.28 16.91 -13.11
N LEU A 119 4.42 16.56 -14.08
CA LEU A 119 3.85 15.22 -14.19
C LEU A 119 4.95 14.17 -14.39
N THR A 120 5.91 14.43 -15.29
CA THR A 120 7.06 13.54 -15.52
C THR A 120 7.88 13.34 -14.24
N LEU A 121 8.16 14.42 -13.50
CA LEU A 121 8.86 14.33 -12.21
C LEU A 121 8.08 13.52 -11.18
N TYR A 122 6.76 13.68 -11.13
CA TYR A 122 5.86 12.94 -10.24
C TYR A 122 5.85 11.45 -10.56
N GLU A 123 5.72 11.08 -11.85
CA GLU A 123 5.75 9.69 -12.30
C GLU A 123 7.10 9.01 -12.02
N LEU A 124 8.19 9.76 -12.07
CA LEU A 124 9.53 9.30 -11.72
C LEU A 124 9.81 9.28 -10.20
N GLY A 125 8.89 9.78 -9.37
CA GLY A 125 9.02 9.81 -7.92
C GLY A 125 9.92 10.92 -7.37
N PHE A 126 10.25 11.93 -8.17
CA PHE A 126 11.02 13.11 -7.74
C PHE A 126 10.15 14.15 -7.04
N TYR A 127 9.42 13.71 -6.01
CA TYR A 127 8.39 14.49 -5.31
C TYR A 127 8.89 15.83 -4.76
N GLU A 128 10.12 15.89 -4.25
CA GLU A 128 10.70 17.17 -3.78
C GLU A 128 10.83 18.20 -4.90
N ARG A 129 11.18 17.76 -6.13
CA ARG A 129 11.26 18.63 -7.31
C ARG A 129 9.88 19.03 -7.79
N VAL A 130 8.90 18.13 -7.72
CA VAL A 130 7.49 18.44 -8.01
C VAL A 130 6.99 19.54 -7.09
N VAL A 131 7.22 19.42 -5.77
CA VAL A 131 6.79 20.44 -4.80
C VAL A 131 7.39 21.81 -5.14
N ARG A 132 8.72 21.90 -5.31
CA ARG A 132 9.37 23.18 -5.63
C ARG A 132 8.87 23.79 -6.94
N GLY A 133 8.77 22.96 -7.99
CA GLY A 133 8.31 23.45 -9.30
C GLY A 133 6.82 23.80 -9.32
N SER A 134 6.00 23.12 -8.51
CA SER A 134 4.58 23.47 -8.35
C SER A 134 4.39 24.82 -7.63
N GLU A 135 5.21 25.13 -6.63
CA GLU A 135 5.20 26.43 -5.95
C GLU A 135 5.58 27.55 -6.93
N ASP A 136 6.64 27.35 -7.71
CA ASP A 136 7.06 28.29 -8.77
C ASP A 136 5.95 28.50 -9.82
N PHE A 137 5.29 27.43 -10.25
CA PHE A 137 4.16 27.50 -11.17
C PHE A 137 3.01 28.33 -10.60
N LEU A 138 2.55 28.01 -9.38
CA LEU A 138 1.39 28.65 -8.77
C LEU A 138 1.64 30.13 -8.45
N LEU A 139 2.90 30.51 -8.19
CA LEU A 139 3.32 31.91 -8.06
C LEU A 139 3.37 32.65 -9.40
N SER A 140 3.87 31.98 -10.45
CA SER A 140 4.02 32.57 -11.79
C SER A 140 2.69 32.68 -12.54
N TYR A 141 1.76 31.75 -12.30
CA TYR A 141 0.50 31.62 -13.02
C TYR A 141 -0.69 31.49 -12.04
N PRO A 142 -0.95 32.49 -11.18
CA PRO A 142 -1.93 32.40 -10.09
C PRO A 142 -3.39 32.29 -10.55
N GLN A 143 -3.67 32.53 -11.83
CA GLN A 143 -5.01 32.42 -12.44
C GLN A 143 -5.06 31.32 -13.51
N SER A 144 -4.05 30.45 -13.57
CA SER A 144 -3.99 29.36 -14.54
C SER A 144 -5.19 28.41 -14.39
N PRO A 145 -5.85 28.01 -15.49
CA PRO A 145 -6.83 26.93 -15.45
C PRO A 145 -6.20 25.57 -15.11
N LEU A 146 -4.86 25.44 -15.19
CA LEU A 146 -4.13 24.22 -14.81
C LEU A 146 -3.80 24.17 -13.31
N ALA A 147 -4.05 25.25 -12.55
CA ALA A 147 -3.74 25.31 -11.12
C ALA A 147 -4.30 24.11 -10.32
N PRO A 148 -5.53 23.60 -10.55
CA PRO A 148 -6.01 22.41 -9.85
C PRO A 148 -5.17 21.16 -10.12
N SER A 149 -4.74 20.93 -11.36
CA SER A 149 -3.83 19.82 -11.69
C SER A 149 -2.48 19.94 -10.97
N ILE A 150 -1.95 21.17 -10.88
CA ILE A 150 -0.68 21.44 -10.19
C ILE A 150 -0.82 21.25 -8.67
N LEU A 151 -1.93 21.71 -8.08
CA LEU A 151 -2.24 21.46 -6.68
C LEU A 151 -2.39 19.96 -6.39
N PHE A 152 -3.01 19.18 -7.28
CA PHE A 152 -3.05 17.73 -7.15
C PHE A 152 -1.64 17.13 -7.12
N LEU A 153 -0.78 17.45 -8.10
CA LEU A 153 0.60 16.95 -8.14
C LEU A 153 1.40 17.33 -6.89
N GLN A 154 1.23 18.56 -6.40
CA GLN A 154 1.86 19.04 -5.17
C GLN A 154 1.36 18.27 -3.94
N GLY A 155 0.04 18.17 -3.77
CA GLY A 155 -0.60 17.48 -2.64
C GLY A 155 -0.26 15.99 -2.62
N ALA A 156 -0.26 15.34 -3.79
CA ALA A 156 0.14 13.96 -3.92
C ALA A 156 1.63 13.75 -3.63
N SER A 157 2.49 14.67 -4.06
CA SER A 157 3.91 14.65 -3.72
C SER A 157 4.13 14.78 -2.20
N PHE A 158 3.39 15.66 -1.52
CA PHE A 158 3.43 15.74 -0.06
C PHE A 158 2.99 14.44 0.62
N PHE A 159 1.99 13.73 0.08
CA PHE A 159 1.58 12.44 0.60
C PHE A 159 2.73 11.41 0.52
N TYR A 160 3.39 11.28 -0.63
CA TYR A 160 4.49 10.33 -0.80
C TYR A 160 5.76 10.71 -0.03
N LEU A 161 5.94 11.98 0.29
CA LEU A 161 6.99 12.46 1.19
C LEU A 161 6.66 12.27 2.69
N GLY A 162 5.47 11.76 3.01
CA GLY A 162 5.00 11.60 4.40
C GLY A 162 4.59 12.92 5.07
N GLU A 163 4.52 14.01 4.31
CA GLU A 163 4.12 15.33 4.81
C GLU A 163 2.58 15.48 4.83
N TYR A 164 1.90 14.53 5.49
CA TYR A 164 0.44 14.35 5.40
C TYR A 164 -0.38 15.60 5.77
N ARG A 165 0.09 16.44 6.71
CA ARG A 165 -0.62 17.69 7.05
C ARG A 165 -0.63 18.69 5.89
N LYS A 166 0.49 18.83 5.18
CA LYS A 166 0.56 19.71 4.00
C LYS A 166 -0.25 19.14 2.84
N ALA A 167 -0.19 17.82 2.64
CA ALA A 167 -1.02 17.12 1.66
C ALA A 167 -2.51 17.39 1.91
N VAL A 168 -2.98 17.26 3.17
CA VAL A 168 -4.37 17.58 3.54
C VAL A 168 -4.75 19.01 3.18
N THR A 169 -3.90 19.99 3.48
CA THR A 169 -4.16 21.40 3.17
C THR A 169 -4.29 21.62 1.66
N VAL A 170 -3.34 21.10 0.87
CA VAL A 170 -3.28 21.32 -0.58
C VAL A 170 -4.40 20.56 -1.30
N LEU A 171 -4.57 19.27 -1.01
CA LEU A 171 -5.62 18.45 -1.62
C LEU A 171 -7.01 18.93 -1.24
N GLY A 172 -7.21 19.31 0.04
CA GLY A 172 -8.46 19.88 0.53
C GLY A 172 -8.85 21.17 -0.18
N ALA A 173 -7.88 22.07 -0.41
CA ALA A 173 -8.11 23.29 -1.18
C ALA A 173 -8.44 23.00 -2.65
N MET A 174 -7.76 22.02 -3.26
CA MET A 174 -8.00 21.60 -4.64
C MET A 174 -9.43 21.07 -4.81
N VAL A 175 -9.87 20.09 -3.99
CA VAL A 175 -11.22 19.51 -4.13
C VAL A 175 -12.34 20.48 -3.77
N ALA A 176 -12.08 21.43 -2.87
CA ALA A 176 -13.05 22.47 -2.52
C ALA A 176 -13.21 23.52 -3.63
N GLY A 177 -12.11 23.92 -4.28
CA GLY A 177 -12.10 24.95 -5.32
C GLY A 177 -12.45 24.43 -6.72
N ALA A 178 -12.12 23.17 -7.02
CA ALA A 178 -12.28 22.57 -8.34
C ALA A 178 -12.84 21.14 -8.26
N PRO A 179 -14.05 20.93 -7.69
CA PRO A 179 -14.60 19.59 -7.48
C PRO A 179 -14.93 18.83 -8.78
N GLN A 180 -14.93 19.48 -9.94
CA GLN A 180 -15.19 18.88 -11.26
C GLN A 180 -13.89 18.65 -12.07
N ASP A 181 -12.73 18.99 -11.50
CA ASP A 181 -11.44 18.77 -12.16
C ASP A 181 -11.20 17.27 -12.39
N PRO A 182 -10.54 16.86 -13.48
CA PRO A 182 -10.26 15.45 -13.76
C PRO A 182 -9.48 14.70 -12.69
N PHE A 183 -8.80 15.38 -11.77
CA PHE A 183 -8.09 14.79 -10.62
C PHE A 183 -8.84 14.94 -9.29
N ALA A 184 -10.07 15.46 -9.29
CA ALA A 184 -10.78 15.74 -8.04
C ALA A 184 -11.12 14.47 -7.24
N ASP A 185 -11.40 13.36 -7.92
CA ASP A 185 -11.63 12.06 -7.29
C ASP A 185 -10.32 11.44 -6.76
N ASP A 186 -9.22 11.49 -7.53
CA ASP A 186 -7.89 11.11 -7.04
C ASP A 186 -7.48 11.92 -5.80
N ALA A 187 -7.71 13.25 -5.83
CA ALA A 187 -7.39 14.14 -4.72
C ALA A 187 -8.24 13.85 -3.47
N GLN A 188 -9.54 13.59 -3.66
CA GLN A 188 -10.46 13.25 -2.57
C GLN A 188 -10.11 11.90 -1.94
N TYR A 189 -9.70 10.92 -2.76
CA TYR A 189 -9.23 9.62 -2.28
C TYR A 189 -7.93 9.77 -1.47
N LEU A 190 -6.96 10.50 -2.02
CA LEU A 190 -5.68 10.68 -1.37
C LEU A 190 -5.78 11.52 -0.09
N LEU A 191 -6.72 12.47 -0.05
CA LEU A 191 -7.06 13.22 1.16
C LEU A 191 -7.59 12.29 2.26
N ALA A 192 -8.45 11.33 1.93
CA ALA A 192 -8.90 10.31 2.87
C ALA A 192 -7.75 9.44 3.38
N ARG A 193 -6.84 9.03 2.48
CA ARG A 193 -5.63 8.26 2.83
C ARG A 193 -4.65 9.03 3.70
N CYS A 194 -4.52 10.35 3.52
CA CYS A 194 -3.73 11.19 4.42
C CYS A 194 -4.23 11.07 5.87
N TYR A 195 -5.56 11.03 6.06
CA TYR A 195 -6.15 10.88 7.38
C TYR A 195 -6.06 9.44 7.92
N SER A 196 -6.34 8.41 7.11
CA SER A 196 -6.36 7.02 7.59
C SER A 196 -4.97 6.44 7.81
N GLU A 197 -4.07 6.60 6.86
CA GLU A 197 -2.73 5.99 6.90
C GLU A 197 -1.74 6.88 7.65
N GLY A 198 -1.69 8.16 7.28
CA GLY A 198 -0.66 9.09 7.75
C GLY A 198 -0.94 9.67 9.13
N LEU A 199 -2.10 10.32 9.27
CA LEU A 199 -2.47 11.03 10.51
C LEU A 199 -3.16 10.12 11.54
N ARG A 200 -3.61 8.93 11.11
CA ARG A 200 -4.37 7.97 11.94
C ARG A 200 -5.64 8.59 12.54
N ASP A 201 -6.21 9.60 11.87
CA ASP A 201 -7.49 10.21 12.21
C ASP A 201 -8.60 9.52 11.40
N PHE A 202 -9.02 8.35 11.90
CA PHE A 202 -10.00 7.52 11.21
C PHE A 202 -11.38 8.18 11.10
N SER A 203 -11.71 9.11 12.00
CA SER A 203 -12.99 9.82 11.94
C SER A 203 -13.04 10.78 10.76
N GLN A 204 -11.95 11.54 10.54
CA GLN A 204 -11.84 12.41 9.36
C GLN A 204 -11.73 11.57 8.08
N ALA A 205 -10.97 10.48 8.11
CA ALA A 205 -10.82 9.60 6.96
C ALA A 205 -12.17 9.07 6.44
N VAL A 206 -13.04 8.59 7.35
CA VAL A 206 -14.41 8.16 7.01
C VAL A 206 -15.18 9.29 6.32
N GLY A 207 -15.06 10.53 6.81
CA GLY A 207 -15.71 11.69 6.20
C GLY A 207 -15.25 11.95 4.77
N GLU A 208 -13.94 11.82 4.50
CA GLU A 208 -13.38 12.05 3.17
C GLU A 208 -13.65 10.88 2.20
N TYR A 209 -13.60 9.62 2.65
CA TYR A 209 -14.01 8.47 1.83
C TYR A 209 -15.48 8.56 1.47
N ARG A 210 -16.35 8.94 2.40
CA ARG A 210 -17.78 9.11 2.12
C ARG A 210 -18.03 10.18 1.06
N LYS A 211 -17.33 11.33 1.14
CA LYS A 211 -17.41 12.37 0.10
C LYS A 211 -17.00 11.82 -1.27
N LEU A 212 -16.00 10.95 -1.35
CA LEU A 212 -15.62 10.31 -2.60
C LEU A 212 -16.77 9.47 -3.17
N VAL A 213 -17.33 8.58 -2.36
CA VAL A 213 -18.43 7.69 -2.79
C VAL A 213 -19.66 8.50 -3.22
N GLU A 214 -19.99 9.57 -2.51
CA GLU A 214 -21.17 10.41 -2.79
C GLU A 214 -20.99 11.34 -3.99
N ARG A 215 -19.82 11.95 -4.15
CA ARG A 215 -19.57 12.97 -5.20
C ARG A 215 -19.01 12.40 -6.49
N TYR A 216 -18.27 11.29 -6.39
CA TYR A 216 -17.57 10.65 -7.50
C TYR A 216 -17.94 9.17 -7.62
N PRO A 217 -19.23 8.81 -7.78
CA PRO A 217 -19.69 7.42 -7.80
C PRO A 217 -19.12 6.59 -8.97
N GLU A 218 -18.64 7.26 -10.03
CA GLU A 218 -17.99 6.62 -11.19
C GLU A 218 -16.46 6.51 -11.04
N SER A 219 -15.89 6.95 -9.91
CA SER A 219 -14.46 6.86 -9.67
C SER A 219 -14.02 5.41 -9.52
N GLU A 220 -12.86 5.08 -10.08
CA GLU A 220 -12.26 3.75 -9.92
C GLU A 220 -11.90 3.43 -8.45
N PHE A 221 -11.79 4.47 -7.61
CA PHE A 221 -11.48 4.33 -6.20
C PHE A 221 -12.70 3.99 -5.33
N VAL A 222 -13.94 4.00 -5.84
CA VAL A 222 -15.14 3.81 -4.99
C VAL A 222 -15.09 2.49 -4.21
N GLY A 223 -14.80 1.37 -4.90
CA GLY A 223 -14.71 0.07 -4.23
C GLY A 223 -13.61 0.02 -3.16
N GLN A 224 -12.44 0.56 -3.47
CA GLN A 224 -11.32 0.62 -2.53
C GLN A 224 -11.59 1.57 -1.35
N ALA A 225 -12.22 2.72 -1.61
CA ALA A 225 -12.62 3.68 -0.59
C ALA A 225 -13.67 3.11 0.36
N LEU A 226 -14.65 2.35 -0.14
CA LEU A 226 -15.63 1.64 0.70
C LEU A 226 -14.95 0.61 1.62
N TYR A 227 -13.98 -0.14 1.08
CA TYR A 227 -13.20 -1.09 1.87
C TYR A 227 -12.37 -0.37 2.95
N GLU A 228 -11.61 0.66 2.60
CA GLU A 228 -10.77 1.40 3.55
C GLU A 228 -11.61 2.21 4.56
N MET A 229 -12.79 2.68 4.16
CA MET A 229 -13.78 3.27 5.08
C MET A 229 -14.28 2.21 6.07
N GLY A 230 -14.51 0.97 5.63
CA GLY A 230 -14.81 -0.17 6.49
C GLY A 230 -13.70 -0.45 7.51
N ASP A 231 -12.43 -0.43 7.07
CA ASP A 231 -11.27 -0.57 7.96
C ASP A 231 -11.22 0.54 9.02
N CYS A 232 -11.50 1.78 8.61
CA CYS A 232 -11.57 2.92 9.54
C CYS A 232 -12.67 2.71 10.59
N TYR A 233 -13.89 2.32 10.18
CA TYR A 233 -14.97 2.00 11.11
C TYR A 233 -14.62 0.83 12.04
N TYR A 234 -13.95 -0.20 11.52
CA TYR A 234 -13.52 -1.36 12.32
C TYR A 234 -12.58 -0.93 13.45
N ILE A 235 -11.59 -0.07 13.14
CA ILE A 235 -10.65 0.47 14.13
C ILE A 235 -11.36 1.34 15.16
N LEU A 236 -12.36 2.12 14.74
CA LEU A 236 -13.20 2.92 15.63
C LEU A 236 -14.17 2.08 16.48
N GLY A 237 -14.26 0.76 16.25
CA GLY A 237 -15.18 -0.14 16.94
C GLY A 237 -16.62 -0.06 16.43
N ALA A 238 -16.87 0.68 15.35
CA ALA A 238 -18.17 0.82 14.71
C ALA A 238 -18.45 -0.37 13.77
N PHE A 239 -18.50 -1.58 14.33
CA PHE A 239 -18.53 -2.83 13.54
C PHE A 239 -19.75 -2.98 12.62
N ARG A 240 -20.88 -2.32 12.96
CA ARG A 240 -22.08 -2.31 12.11
C ARG A 240 -21.84 -1.49 10.83
N ASP A 241 -21.25 -0.31 10.97
CA ASP A 241 -20.92 0.57 9.84
C ASP A 241 -19.77 -0.01 9.01
N ALA A 242 -18.80 -0.64 9.67
CA ALA A 242 -17.74 -1.40 9.00
C ALA A 242 -18.32 -2.52 8.14
N LEU A 243 -19.24 -3.33 8.71
CA LEU A 243 -19.90 -4.41 7.97
C LEU A 243 -20.65 -3.87 6.75
N ALA A 244 -21.43 -2.80 6.89
CA ALA A 244 -22.14 -2.18 5.77
C ALA A 244 -21.18 -1.71 4.67
N SER A 245 -20.09 -1.05 5.04
CA SER A 245 -19.09 -0.56 4.09
C SER A 245 -18.40 -1.71 3.34
N TYR A 246 -18.05 -2.80 4.03
CA TYR A 246 -17.53 -4.00 3.39
C TYR A 246 -18.57 -4.69 2.50
N GLU A 247 -19.84 -4.67 2.90
CA GLU A 247 -20.95 -5.19 2.10
C GLU A 247 -21.07 -4.49 0.75
N GLU A 248 -20.99 -3.16 0.75
CA GLU A 248 -20.96 -2.35 -0.48
C GLU A 248 -19.67 -2.58 -1.28
N ALA A 249 -18.50 -2.66 -0.64
CA ALA A 249 -17.23 -2.88 -1.31
C ALA A 249 -17.17 -4.20 -2.10
N MET A 250 -17.82 -5.27 -1.63
CA MET A 250 -17.78 -6.55 -2.37
C MET A 250 -18.51 -6.52 -3.70
N ALA A 251 -19.42 -5.56 -3.93
CA ALA A 251 -20.08 -5.42 -5.23
C ALA A 251 -19.09 -5.10 -6.37
N PHE A 252 -17.90 -4.60 -6.04
CA PHE A 252 -16.85 -4.25 -7.01
C PHE A 252 -15.98 -5.43 -7.46
N GLY A 253 -16.15 -6.62 -6.85
CA GLY A 253 -15.43 -7.83 -7.25
C GLY A 253 -13.91 -7.78 -7.00
N GLY A 254 -13.19 -8.73 -7.60
CA GLY A 254 -11.73 -8.82 -7.57
C GLY A 254 -11.12 -8.84 -6.18
N GLU A 255 -9.97 -8.19 -6.04
CA GLU A 255 -9.21 -8.13 -4.78
C GLU A 255 -9.96 -7.38 -3.68
N VAL A 256 -10.71 -6.34 -4.02
CA VAL A 256 -11.54 -5.57 -3.07
C VAL A 256 -12.59 -6.49 -2.45
N ALA A 257 -13.34 -7.23 -3.26
CA ALA A 257 -14.36 -8.14 -2.75
C ALA A 257 -13.78 -9.26 -1.90
N ARG A 258 -12.61 -9.80 -2.28
CA ARG A 258 -11.92 -10.81 -1.48
C ARG A 258 -11.57 -10.30 -0.09
N LYS A 259 -10.93 -9.12 0.01
CA LYS A 259 -10.55 -8.51 1.29
C LYS A 259 -11.77 -8.13 2.13
N ALA A 260 -12.80 -7.55 1.49
CA ALA A 260 -14.03 -7.15 2.15
C ALA A 260 -14.82 -8.35 2.68
N LEU A 261 -14.86 -9.48 1.96
CA LEU A 261 -15.49 -10.72 2.41
C LEU A 261 -14.88 -11.20 3.74
N TYR A 262 -13.55 -11.32 3.78
CA TYR A 262 -12.83 -11.72 5.00
C TYR A 262 -13.05 -10.73 6.16
N SER A 263 -12.95 -9.43 5.88
CA SER A 263 -13.09 -8.38 6.91
C SER A 263 -14.53 -8.31 7.46
N SER A 264 -15.54 -8.56 6.61
CA SER A 264 -16.94 -8.67 7.02
C SER A 264 -17.19 -9.81 8.00
N ALA A 265 -16.49 -10.94 7.83
CA ALA A 265 -16.56 -12.08 8.75
C ALA A 265 -16.03 -11.70 10.14
N HIS A 266 -14.92 -10.95 10.19
CA HIS A 266 -14.38 -10.40 11.42
C HIS A 266 -15.33 -9.39 12.08
N CYS A 267 -16.02 -8.52 11.33
CA CYS A 267 -17.07 -7.66 11.91
C CYS A 267 -18.16 -8.49 12.60
N LEU A 268 -18.66 -9.52 11.93
CA LEU A 268 -19.69 -10.41 12.49
C LEU A 268 -19.19 -11.13 13.75
N TYR A 269 -17.92 -11.55 13.78
CA TYR A 269 -17.29 -12.16 14.95
C TYR A 269 -17.24 -11.18 16.13
N ARG A 270 -16.81 -9.93 15.88
CA ARG A 270 -16.71 -8.87 16.90
C ARG A 270 -18.06 -8.45 17.46
N MET A 271 -19.12 -8.56 16.66
CA MET A 271 -20.51 -8.34 17.08
C MET A 271 -21.16 -9.59 17.70
N GLU A 272 -20.40 -10.66 17.91
CA GLU A 272 -20.87 -11.93 18.49
C GLU A 272 -21.95 -12.66 17.66
N PHE A 273 -22.12 -12.28 16.39
CA PHE A 273 -22.97 -13.01 15.45
C PHE A 273 -22.25 -14.24 14.91
N TYR A 274 -21.83 -15.12 15.83
CA TYR A 274 -20.92 -16.23 15.56
C TYR A 274 -21.40 -17.20 14.48
N ASN A 275 -22.72 -17.45 14.39
CA ASN A 275 -23.28 -18.27 13.31
C ASN A 275 -23.08 -17.63 11.92
N ARG A 276 -23.27 -16.32 11.82
CA ARG A 276 -23.06 -15.56 10.58
C ARG A 276 -21.57 -15.44 10.26
N ALA A 277 -20.74 -15.19 11.29
CA ALA A 277 -19.29 -15.13 11.15
C ALA A 277 -18.73 -16.44 10.59
N ALA A 278 -19.14 -17.58 11.17
CA ALA A 278 -18.75 -18.91 10.69
C ALA A 278 -19.12 -19.13 9.22
N ALA A 279 -20.36 -18.81 8.84
CA ALA A 279 -20.80 -18.93 7.44
C ALA A 279 -19.94 -18.08 6.49
N ARG A 280 -19.57 -16.87 6.92
CA ARG A 280 -18.78 -15.93 6.12
C ARG A 280 -17.32 -16.33 5.97
N PHE A 281 -16.70 -16.86 7.03
CA PHE A 281 -15.36 -17.42 6.95
C PHE A 281 -15.32 -18.67 6.07
N LEU A 282 -16.31 -19.56 6.17
CA LEU A 282 -16.40 -20.75 5.32
C LEU A 282 -16.65 -20.38 3.85
N GLU A 283 -17.46 -19.34 3.59
CA GLU A 283 -17.62 -18.78 2.25
C GLU A 283 -16.28 -18.28 1.69
N TYR A 284 -15.50 -17.56 2.49
CA TYR A 284 -14.16 -17.12 2.09
C TYR A 284 -13.26 -18.29 1.72
N VAL A 285 -13.18 -19.32 2.57
CA VAL A 285 -12.34 -20.50 2.32
C VAL A 285 -12.81 -21.26 1.07
N ALA A 286 -14.12 -21.35 0.83
CA ALA A 286 -14.67 -22.01 -0.35
C ALA A 286 -14.32 -21.28 -1.65
N GLN A 287 -14.35 -19.95 -1.65
CA GLN A 287 -14.04 -19.13 -2.83
C GLN A 287 -12.53 -18.92 -3.03
N TYR A 288 -11.78 -18.82 -1.94
CA TYR A 288 -10.36 -18.47 -1.92
C TYR A 288 -9.58 -19.47 -1.07
N PRO A 289 -9.46 -20.75 -1.49
CA PRO A 289 -8.86 -21.80 -0.66
C PRO A 289 -7.34 -21.70 -0.53
N ALA A 290 -6.66 -20.90 -1.36
CA ALA A 290 -5.20 -20.80 -1.41
C ALA A 290 -4.71 -19.35 -1.36
N THR A 291 -4.94 -18.69 -0.23
CA THR A 291 -4.47 -17.33 0.06
C THR A 291 -3.79 -17.29 1.43
N ASP A 292 -3.02 -16.23 1.69
CA ASP A 292 -2.37 -15.98 2.98
C ASP A 292 -3.36 -15.74 4.14
N LEU A 293 -4.67 -15.76 3.88
CA LEU A 293 -5.74 -15.61 4.86
C LEU A 293 -6.63 -16.86 4.97
N SER A 294 -6.44 -17.87 4.12
CA SER A 294 -7.36 -19.02 4.05
C SER A 294 -7.24 -19.92 5.27
N ASP A 295 -6.03 -20.05 5.80
CA ASP A 295 -5.71 -20.75 7.03
C ASP A 295 -6.30 -20.07 8.27
N ASP A 296 -6.12 -18.74 8.36
CA ASP A 296 -6.72 -17.89 9.39
C ASP A 296 -8.26 -17.96 9.32
N ALA A 297 -8.85 -17.76 8.14
CA ALA A 297 -10.29 -17.85 7.93
C ALA A 297 -10.85 -19.23 8.33
N GLN A 298 -10.18 -20.33 7.96
CA GLN A 298 -10.62 -21.67 8.33
C GLN A 298 -10.58 -21.88 9.86
N TYR A 299 -9.57 -21.34 10.54
CA TYR A 299 -9.53 -21.36 12.00
C TYR A 299 -10.67 -20.53 12.61
N PHE A 300 -10.88 -19.31 12.13
CA PHE A 300 -11.92 -18.44 12.67
C PHE A 300 -13.33 -18.95 12.38
N ALA A 301 -13.54 -19.71 11.29
CA ALA A 301 -14.77 -20.48 11.10
C ALA A 301 -15.01 -21.45 12.27
N GLY A 302 -14.00 -22.25 12.63
CA GLY A 302 -14.06 -23.17 13.78
C GLY A 302 -14.26 -22.44 15.11
N ALA A 303 -13.52 -21.36 15.36
CA ALA A 303 -13.66 -20.56 16.58
C ALA A 303 -15.04 -19.90 16.69
N SER A 304 -15.60 -19.43 15.57
CA SER A 304 -16.96 -18.91 15.51
C SER A 304 -17.99 -19.99 15.84
N LEU A 305 -17.88 -21.18 15.22
CA LEU A 305 -18.78 -22.31 15.51
C LEU A 305 -18.69 -22.75 16.98
N TYR A 306 -17.49 -22.76 17.55
CA TYR A 306 -17.29 -23.06 18.98
C TYR A 306 -18.01 -22.05 19.87
N LYS A 307 -17.86 -20.75 19.59
CA LYS A 307 -18.56 -19.67 20.32
C LYS A 307 -20.07 -19.73 20.14
N ALA A 308 -20.54 -20.20 18.98
CA ALA A 308 -21.95 -20.49 18.72
C ALA A 308 -22.46 -21.80 19.36
N SER A 309 -21.63 -22.51 20.16
CA SER A 309 -21.92 -23.82 20.76
C SER A 309 -22.23 -24.95 19.77
N ARG A 310 -21.82 -24.79 18.51
CA ARG A 310 -21.95 -25.81 17.45
C ARG A 310 -20.71 -26.70 17.42
N PHE A 311 -20.50 -27.43 18.51
CA PHE A 311 -19.23 -28.12 18.78
C PHE A 311 -18.86 -29.21 17.75
N ALA A 312 -19.85 -29.91 17.18
CA ALA A 312 -19.59 -30.92 16.15
C ALA A 312 -19.06 -30.30 14.85
N GLU A 313 -19.60 -29.15 14.46
CA GLU A 313 -19.17 -28.44 13.26
C GLU A 313 -17.85 -27.68 13.49
N ALA A 314 -17.68 -27.11 14.69
CA ALA A 314 -16.41 -26.52 15.11
C ALA A 314 -15.27 -27.55 15.08
N LEU A 315 -15.54 -28.77 15.57
CA LEU A 315 -14.60 -29.89 15.52
C LEU A 315 -14.15 -30.16 14.07
N GLN A 316 -15.10 -30.30 13.14
CA GLN A 316 -14.79 -30.50 11.73
C GLN A 316 -13.97 -29.35 11.14
N ALA A 317 -14.35 -28.10 11.43
CA ALA A 317 -13.64 -26.93 10.92
C ALA A 317 -12.18 -26.85 11.41
N PHE A 318 -11.91 -27.21 12.67
CA PHE A 318 -10.55 -27.27 13.20
C PHE A 318 -9.74 -28.46 12.63
N GLU A 319 -10.38 -29.59 12.35
CA GLU A 319 -9.74 -30.70 11.64
C GLU A 319 -9.35 -30.31 10.22
N ASP A 320 -10.24 -29.61 9.52
CA ASP A 320 -9.98 -29.09 8.19
C ASP A 320 -8.88 -28.02 8.19
N CYS A 321 -8.82 -27.17 9.22
CA CYS A 321 -7.71 -26.23 9.40
C CYS A 321 -6.35 -26.95 9.41
N VAL A 322 -6.21 -28.00 10.23
CA VAL A 322 -4.94 -28.75 10.34
C VAL A 322 -4.65 -29.58 9.08
N ARG A 323 -5.69 -30.12 8.43
CA ARG A 323 -5.55 -31.00 7.27
C ARG A 323 -5.24 -30.23 5.98
N LEU A 324 -5.93 -29.11 5.75
CA LEU A 324 -5.79 -28.30 4.53
C LEU A 324 -4.67 -27.27 4.65
N TYR A 325 -4.38 -26.79 5.86
CA TYR A 325 -3.41 -25.73 6.12
C TYR A 325 -2.37 -26.12 7.20
N PRO A 326 -1.64 -27.25 7.03
CA PRO A 326 -0.74 -27.75 8.06
C PRO A 326 0.41 -26.79 8.41
N GLU A 327 0.85 -25.97 7.45
CA GLU A 327 1.91 -24.96 7.60
C GLU A 327 1.38 -23.52 7.74
N GLY A 328 0.06 -23.38 7.92
CA GLY A 328 -0.62 -22.10 8.03
C GLY A 328 -0.14 -21.28 9.24
N LYS A 329 0.02 -19.98 9.07
CA LYS A 329 0.61 -19.07 10.06
C LYS A 329 -0.26 -17.83 10.24
N TRP A 330 -0.34 -17.37 11.48
CA TRP A 330 -0.86 -16.04 11.77
C TRP A 330 0.00 -14.97 11.09
N TYR A 331 -0.50 -13.73 11.03
CA TYR A 331 0.19 -12.57 10.48
C TYR A 331 1.62 -12.33 11.05
N ASN A 332 1.94 -12.89 12.22
CA ASN A 332 3.25 -12.79 12.88
C ASN A 332 4.15 -14.03 12.70
N GLY A 333 3.78 -14.96 11.81
CA GLY A 333 4.56 -16.15 11.49
C GLY A 333 4.43 -17.32 12.47
N ILE A 334 3.59 -17.21 13.51
CA ILE A 334 3.32 -18.29 14.45
C ILE A 334 2.36 -19.30 13.82
N LEU A 335 2.65 -20.60 13.94
CA LEU A 335 1.86 -21.69 13.35
C LEU A 335 0.43 -21.75 13.94
N ILE A 336 -0.58 -21.90 13.09
CA ILE A 336 -2.00 -22.00 13.45
C ILE A 336 -2.37 -23.41 13.96
N ALA A 337 -1.76 -24.45 13.38
CA ALA A 337 -2.13 -25.85 13.64
C ALA A 337 -2.21 -26.23 15.14
N PRO A 338 -1.28 -25.81 16.03
CA PRO A 338 -1.38 -26.12 17.46
C PRO A 338 -2.60 -25.48 18.13
N ALA A 339 -2.95 -24.24 17.74
CA ALA A 339 -4.14 -23.55 18.22
C ALA A 339 -5.42 -24.25 17.75
N ALA A 340 -5.46 -24.70 16.50
CA ALA A 340 -6.57 -25.46 15.94
C ALA A 340 -6.73 -26.81 16.67
N LEU A 341 -5.64 -27.54 16.92
CA LEU A 341 -5.66 -28.79 17.70
C LEU A 341 -6.12 -28.59 19.14
N PHE A 342 -5.72 -27.49 19.78
CA PHE A 342 -6.17 -27.18 21.13
C PHE A 342 -7.69 -26.97 21.17
N HIS A 343 -8.22 -26.19 20.23
CA HIS A 343 -9.66 -25.95 20.14
C HIS A 343 -10.44 -27.19 19.69
N LYS A 344 -9.86 -28.05 18.83
CA LYS A 344 -10.36 -29.39 18.54
C LYS A 344 -10.54 -30.19 19.84
N GLY A 345 -9.53 -30.21 20.70
CA GLY A 345 -9.61 -30.82 22.03
C GLY A 345 -10.78 -30.28 22.84
N LEU A 346 -10.93 -28.95 22.90
CA LEU A 346 -12.05 -28.32 23.63
C LEU A 346 -13.42 -28.69 23.05
N CYS A 347 -13.54 -28.85 21.73
CA CYS A 347 -14.78 -29.34 21.10
C CYS A 347 -15.07 -30.77 21.54
N LEU A 348 -14.07 -31.66 21.52
CA LEU A 348 -14.21 -33.05 21.95
C LEU A 348 -14.67 -33.14 23.41
N GLU A 349 -14.14 -32.31 24.30
CA GLU A 349 -14.59 -32.23 25.69
C GLU A 349 -16.06 -31.83 25.80
N LYS A 350 -16.50 -30.81 25.04
CA LYS A 350 -17.91 -30.37 25.01
C LYS A 350 -18.85 -31.44 24.43
N LEU A 351 -18.32 -32.36 23.64
CA LEU A 351 -19.04 -33.51 23.08
C LEU A 351 -18.93 -34.78 23.94
N GLY A 352 -18.27 -34.72 25.10
CA GLY A 352 -18.07 -35.87 25.99
C GLY A 352 -17.03 -36.90 25.52
N ARG A 353 -16.26 -36.58 24.47
CA ARG A 353 -15.22 -37.45 23.88
C ARG A 353 -13.87 -37.24 24.58
N TYR A 354 -13.85 -37.46 25.89
CA TYR A 354 -12.73 -37.05 26.77
C TYR A 354 -11.41 -37.75 26.48
N LEU A 355 -11.43 -39.06 26.16
CA LEU A 355 -10.20 -39.80 25.83
C LEU A 355 -9.56 -39.27 24.54
N GLU A 356 -10.38 -38.88 23.56
CA GLU A 356 -9.90 -38.30 22.31
C GLU A 356 -9.37 -36.88 22.51
N ALA A 357 -10.01 -36.08 23.37
CA ALA A 357 -9.50 -34.77 23.77
C ALA A 357 -8.12 -34.90 24.43
N TYR A 358 -7.99 -35.82 25.40
CA TYR A 358 -6.73 -36.10 26.09
C TYR A 358 -5.61 -36.51 25.12
N ASN A 359 -5.90 -37.43 24.19
CA ASN A 359 -4.93 -37.84 23.17
C ASN A 359 -4.55 -36.69 22.23
N THR A 360 -5.52 -35.83 21.86
CA THR A 360 -5.26 -34.63 21.04
C THR A 360 -4.31 -33.68 21.76
N TYR A 361 -4.50 -33.45 23.06
CA TYR A 361 -3.60 -32.61 23.86
C TYR A 361 -2.18 -33.18 23.97
N LEU A 362 -2.05 -34.50 24.15
CA LEU A 362 -0.75 -35.17 24.14
C LEU A 362 -0.04 -35.04 22.78
N ASP A 363 -0.79 -35.09 21.67
CA ASP A 363 -0.25 -34.90 20.32
C ASP A 363 0.37 -33.50 20.16
N ILE A 364 -0.28 -32.46 20.71
CA ILE A 364 0.26 -31.09 20.67
C ILE A 364 1.60 -31.01 21.39
N ILE A 365 1.73 -31.60 22.59
CA ILE A 365 3.01 -31.59 23.33
C ILE A 365 4.11 -32.31 22.54
N ARG A 366 3.79 -33.44 21.92
CA ARG A 366 4.76 -34.26 21.18
C ARG A 366 5.24 -33.59 19.89
N ARG A 367 4.32 -32.98 19.13
CA ARG A 367 4.61 -32.41 17.81
C ARG A 367 5.02 -30.94 17.86
N TYR A 368 4.57 -30.21 18.86
CA TYR A 368 4.73 -28.75 18.96
C TYR A 368 5.15 -28.29 20.36
N PRO A 369 6.27 -28.79 20.93
CA PRO A 369 6.65 -28.55 22.33
C PRO A 369 6.90 -27.07 22.70
N GLY A 370 7.02 -26.18 21.71
CA GLY A 370 7.16 -24.73 21.88
C GLY A 370 5.98 -23.91 21.35
N ALA A 371 4.80 -24.53 21.18
CA ALA A 371 3.63 -23.86 20.61
C ALA A 371 3.22 -22.60 21.39
N LYS A 372 2.86 -21.56 20.64
CA LYS A 372 2.41 -20.27 21.15
C LYS A 372 1.07 -19.88 20.55
N TRP A 373 0.34 -19.06 21.28
CA TRP A 373 -0.80 -18.31 20.76
C TRP A 373 -0.33 -17.19 19.83
N ALA A 374 -1.27 -16.59 19.08
CA ALA A 374 -0.98 -15.45 18.21
C ALA A 374 -0.42 -14.23 18.96
N ASP A 375 -0.69 -14.08 20.26
CA ASP A 375 -0.10 -13.02 21.10
C ASP A 375 1.30 -13.36 21.64
N GLY A 376 1.84 -14.53 21.28
CA GLY A 376 3.14 -15.03 21.74
C GLY A 376 3.13 -15.73 23.10
N SER A 377 1.99 -15.78 23.80
CA SER A 377 1.86 -16.51 25.06
C SER A 377 1.94 -18.03 24.85
N SER A 378 2.34 -18.75 25.90
CA SER A 378 2.62 -20.19 25.81
C SER A 378 1.34 -21.02 25.74
N LEU A 379 1.03 -21.58 24.56
CA LEU A 379 -0.09 -22.50 24.38
C LEU A 379 0.09 -23.80 25.16
N ILE A 380 1.34 -24.24 25.32
CA ILE A 380 1.67 -25.49 26.05
C ILE A 380 1.25 -25.46 27.51
N GLN A 381 1.22 -24.28 28.14
CA GLN A 381 0.74 -24.16 29.52
C GLN A 381 -0.77 -24.47 29.59
N ASN A 382 -1.55 -23.98 28.62
CA ASN A 382 -2.97 -24.30 28.51
C ASN A 382 -3.21 -25.79 28.23
N VAL A 383 -2.41 -26.39 27.35
CA VAL A 383 -2.49 -27.83 27.02
C VAL A 383 -2.23 -28.68 28.26
N GLN A 384 -1.14 -28.42 28.99
CA GLN A 384 -0.79 -29.17 30.20
C GLN A 384 -1.90 -29.08 31.26
N PHE A 385 -2.45 -27.88 31.45
CA PHE A 385 -3.58 -27.69 32.36
C PHE A 385 -4.78 -28.56 32.00
N ARG A 386 -5.15 -28.68 30.71
CA ARG A 386 -6.26 -29.54 30.28
C ARG A 386 -5.96 -31.03 30.49
N ILE A 387 -4.73 -31.47 30.19
CA ILE A 387 -4.28 -32.86 30.42
C ILE A 387 -4.40 -33.25 31.89
N ASP A 388 -3.86 -32.41 32.79
CA ASP A 388 -3.87 -32.67 34.23
C ASP A 388 -5.31 -32.69 34.77
N TRP A 389 -6.16 -31.80 34.26
CA TRP A 389 -7.56 -31.75 34.63
C TRP A 389 -8.31 -33.02 34.17
N LEU A 390 -8.18 -33.42 32.90
CA LEU A 390 -8.84 -34.63 32.38
C LEU A 390 -8.41 -35.88 33.14
N ARG A 391 -7.12 -36.03 33.41
CA ARG A 391 -6.56 -37.19 34.13
C ARG A 391 -7.00 -37.28 35.59
N LYS A 392 -7.24 -36.15 36.24
CA LYS A 392 -7.57 -36.12 37.67
C LYS A 392 -9.07 -36.21 37.93
N TYR A 393 -9.88 -35.68 37.03
CA TYR A 393 -11.30 -35.42 37.31
C TYR A 393 -12.27 -36.11 36.34
N VAL A 394 -11.80 -36.71 35.23
CA VAL A 394 -12.68 -37.23 34.18
C VAL A 394 -12.33 -38.66 33.75
N LEU A 395 -11.07 -38.90 33.39
CA LEU A 395 -10.52 -40.22 33.04
C LEU A 395 -10.08 -40.97 34.29
#